data_AF-A0AB32V688-F1
#
_entry.id   AF-A0AB32V688-F1
#
_cell.length_a   1.000
_cell.length_b   1.000
_cell.length_c   1.000
_cell.angle_alpha   90.00
_cell.angle_beta   90.00
_cell.angle_gamma   90.00
#
_symmetry.space_group_name_H-M   'P 1'
#
loop_
_entity.id
_entity.type
_entity.pdbx_description
1 polymer ?
#
loop_
_entity_poly.entity_id
_entity_poly.type
_entity_poly.pdbx_seq_one_letter_code
_entity_poly.pdbx_strand_id
1 'polypeptide(L)'
;MDRLISLEPSNLVAVRIEPGQKCYGELTLRNVMYTMPVAFRLQPLNKGRYTVKPQSGIIAPLGTQTVEIVYHLPPGSLLPDSFPLSDDSFLLHSVVVPGAAIKDSTSSFDAVPNDWFTTKKKQVFIDSGIKIMFVGSPVLVQLVMDGSMDEIRDVLERSDPAWNPADSVDSHGQTLLHLAIAQSRPDIVQLLLEFEPDVEFQSQSGSTPLEAAAGCGEELIVELLLAHKASSERSKSSSWGPIHLAAIGGHLEVLRLLLLKGADVDALTKDGNTSLHLAVEERRKDCTRLLLANGATLDVRNTRDGETPLHIAAGLGDEQMVKLLLQKGANKEIRNKAGKTVYDVAAEYGHIRLFDALKLGDSLCLAARKGEVRKIQRLIENGAVINGRDQHGWTALHRASFKGRIDAVKMLIDKGIDVDSKDDDGYTALHCAVESGHTDVVELLVKKGADVEARTNKGVTALQIADSLHYAGISRILIHGGATKDGMPQVAAMPVSIPFGNGKMGKENETKAVMKRKPSRARALRGSFDRSLPLAVV
;
A
#
# COMPACT_ATOMS: atom_id res chain seq x y z
N MET A 1 -29.80 28.15 50.34
CA MET A 1 -30.41 28.61 49.07
C MET A 1 -29.49 29.69 48.54
N ASP A 2 -28.31 29.30 48.06
CA ASP A 2 -27.15 30.23 48.08
C ASP A 2 -26.84 30.83 46.71
N ARG A 3 -27.60 30.47 45.68
CA ARG A 3 -27.49 31.00 44.32
C ARG A 3 -28.86 31.43 43.81
N LEU A 4 -29.01 32.72 43.54
CA LEU A 4 -30.21 33.27 42.89
C LEU A 4 -30.20 33.01 41.37
N ILE A 5 -29.02 32.73 40.82
CA ILE A 5 -28.77 32.51 39.40
C ILE A 5 -28.07 31.17 39.26
N SER A 6 -28.58 30.30 38.39
CA SER A 6 -27.87 29.11 37.92
C SER A 6 -27.16 29.40 36.61
N LEU A 7 -25.98 28.81 36.43
CA LEU A 7 -25.17 28.91 35.22
C LEU A 7 -25.45 27.68 34.36
N GLU A 8 -25.87 27.87 33.12
CA GLU A 8 -26.14 26.81 32.16
C GLU A 8 -25.22 26.99 30.93
N PRO A 9 -24.57 25.93 30.41
CA PRO A 9 -24.63 24.53 30.86
C PRO A 9 -23.70 24.20 32.06
N SER A 10 -22.68 25.03 32.34
CA SER A 10 -21.75 24.81 33.46
C SER A 10 -21.13 26.12 33.98
N ASN A 11 -20.33 26.05 35.05
CA ASN A 11 -19.56 27.21 35.54
C ASN A 11 -18.32 27.52 34.68
N LEU A 12 -18.06 26.74 33.63
CA LEU A 12 -16.94 26.95 32.71
C LEU A 12 -17.44 27.54 31.40
N VAL A 13 -16.79 28.61 30.94
CA VAL A 13 -17.07 29.26 29.66
C VAL A 13 -15.98 28.91 28.66
N ALA A 14 -16.34 28.22 27.58
CA ALA A 14 -15.46 27.99 26.45
C ALA A 14 -15.34 29.29 25.62
N VAL A 15 -14.13 29.81 25.48
CA VAL A 15 -13.84 30.99 24.66
C VAL A 15 -13.04 30.55 23.43
N ARG A 16 -13.61 30.77 22.24
CA ARG A 16 -12.97 30.38 20.98
C ARG A 16 -11.83 31.34 20.63
N ILE A 17 -10.64 30.80 20.43
CA ILE A 17 -9.45 31.54 19.97
C ILE A 17 -9.19 31.19 18.51
N GLU A 18 -9.35 32.18 17.64
CA GLU A 18 -8.92 32.11 16.26
C GLU A 18 -8.06 33.32 15.88
N PRO A 19 -7.00 33.10 15.09
CA PRO A 19 -6.13 34.17 14.65
C PRO A 19 -6.92 35.18 13.80
N GLY A 20 -6.92 36.45 14.23
CA GLY A 20 -7.54 37.56 13.49
C GLY A 20 -9.04 37.74 13.69
N GLN A 21 -9.71 36.88 14.48
CA GLN A 21 -11.11 37.05 14.85
C GLN A 21 -11.27 37.51 16.30
N LYS A 22 -12.44 38.06 16.64
CA LYS A 22 -12.78 38.39 18.03
C LYS A 22 -13.02 37.09 18.78
N CYS A 23 -12.24 36.84 19.82
CA CYS A 23 -12.44 35.69 20.70
C CYS A 23 -13.65 35.97 21.58
N TYR A 24 -14.71 35.17 21.47
CA TYR A 24 -15.88 35.27 22.33
C TYR A 24 -16.29 33.90 22.86
N GLY A 25 -16.95 33.92 24.02
CA GLY A 25 -17.62 32.78 24.62
C GLY A 25 -18.97 33.22 25.17
N GLU A 26 -19.93 32.31 25.21
CA GLU A 26 -21.28 32.59 25.68
C GLU A 26 -21.53 31.90 27.02
N LEU A 27 -22.24 32.60 27.91
CA LEU A 27 -22.67 32.09 29.20
C LEU A 27 -24.15 32.40 29.38
N THR A 28 -24.96 31.40 29.70
CA THR A 28 -26.38 31.60 29.97
C THR A 28 -26.64 31.65 31.47
N LEU A 29 -27.23 32.77 31.91
CA LEU A 29 -27.63 33.02 33.28
C LEU A 29 -29.12 32.73 33.42
N ARG A 30 -29.51 31.84 34.32
CA ARG A 30 -30.91 31.50 34.57
C ARG A 30 -31.36 31.92 35.96
N ASN A 31 -32.50 32.59 36.04
CA ASN A 31 -33.10 32.94 37.32
C ASN A 31 -33.78 31.70 37.94
N VAL A 32 -33.36 31.34 39.16
CA VAL A 32 -33.90 30.17 39.90
C VAL A 32 -35.21 30.54 40.63
N MET A 33 -35.51 31.83 40.77
CA MET A 33 -36.69 32.30 41.50
C MET A 33 -37.95 32.24 40.63
N TYR A 34 -39.01 31.64 41.18
CA TYR A 34 -40.31 31.47 40.52
C TYR A 34 -41.16 32.73 40.47
N THR A 35 -41.01 33.62 41.46
CA THR A 35 -41.96 34.72 41.69
C THR A 35 -41.33 36.11 41.63
N MET A 36 -40.00 36.21 41.54
CA MET A 36 -39.28 37.49 41.64
C MET A 36 -38.19 37.61 40.56
N PRO A 37 -38.06 38.79 39.90
CA PRO A 37 -36.95 39.04 39.00
C PRO A 37 -35.66 39.32 39.77
N VAL A 38 -34.53 38.94 39.16
CA VAL A 38 -33.19 39.05 39.74
C VAL A 38 -32.33 39.94 38.86
N ALA A 39 -31.70 40.95 39.47
CA ALA A 39 -30.68 41.75 38.80
C ALA A 39 -29.31 41.09 38.96
N PHE A 40 -28.52 41.08 37.90
CA PHE A 40 -27.17 40.54 37.90
C PHE A 40 -26.15 41.58 37.44
N ARG A 41 -24.90 41.39 37.88
CA ARG A 41 -23.72 42.11 37.41
C ARG A 41 -22.54 41.17 37.35
N LEU A 42 -21.97 41.00 36.17
CA LEU A 42 -20.78 40.20 35.95
C LEU A 42 -19.57 41.11 35.78
N GLN A 43 -18.56 40.95 36.65
CA GLN A 43 -17.35 41.77 36.61
C GLN A 43 -16.09 40.88 36.53
N PRO A 44 -15.30 40.97 35.45
CA PRO A 44 -13.97 40.36 35.42
C PRO A 44 -13.04 41.11 36.38
N LEU A 45 -12.18 40.38 37.10
CA LEU A 45 -11.11 41.03 37.89
C LEU A 45 -10.10 41.73 36.96
N ASN A 46 -9.76 41.08 35.84
CA ASN A 46 -8.83 41.61 34.84
C ASN A 46 -9.57 42.34 33.70
N LYS A 47 -10.04 43.56 33.99
CA LYS A 47 -10.80 44.41 33.06
C LYS A 47 -10.09 44.78 31.75
N GLY A 48 -8.77 44.65 31.69
CA GLY A 48 -7.99 44.92 30.47
C GLY A 48 -8.04 43.79 29.45
N ARG A 49 -8.37 42.55 29.87
CA ARG A 49 -8.33 41.34 29.03
C ARG A 49 -9.70 40.83 28.62
N TYR A 50 -10.76 41.21 29.34
CA TYR A 50 -12.12 40.72 29.08
C TYR A 50 -13.12 41.87 29.01
N THR A 51 -14.01 41.81 28.03
CA THR A 51 -15.21 42.65 27.98
C THR A 51 -16.46 41.78 27.99
N VAL A 52 -17.47 42.18 28.77
CA VAL A 52 -18.68 41.39 29.01
C VAL A 52 -19.89 42.17 28.54
N LYS A 53 -20.74 41.56 27.71
CA LYS A 53 -21.94 42.19 27.15
C LYS A 53 -23.16 41.24 27.26
N PRO A 54 -24.24 41.61 27.96
CA PRO A 54 -24.38 42.78 28.83
C PRO A 54 -23.64 42.59 30.18
N GLN A 55 -23.02 43.66 30.69
CA GLN A 55 -22.32 43.63 31.99
C GLN A 55 -23.29 43.53 33.19
N SER A 56 -24.50 44.07 33.03
CA SER A 56 -25.57 44.01 34.02
C SER A 56 -26.93 43.93 33.33
N GLY A 57 -27.89 43.31 33.98
CA GLY A 57 -29.26 43.21 33.47
C GLY A 57 -30.24 42.69 34.52
N ILE A 58 -31.51 42.61 34.15
CA ILE A 58 -32.59 42.06 34.98
C ILE A 58 -33.16 40.84 34.29
N ILE A 59 -33.22 39.71 34.99
CA ILE A 59 -33.75 38.44 34.50
C ILE A 59 -35.14 38.23 35.08
N ALA A 60 -36.13 37.97 34.22
CA ALA A 60 -37.49 37.63 34.62
C ALA A 60 -37.54 36.38 35.54
N PRO A 61 -38.62 36.16 36.31
CA PRO A 61 -38.80 34.90 37.02
C PRO A 61 -38.74 33.72 36.04
N LEU A 62 -37.92 32.70 36.35
CA LEU A 62 -37.59 31.56 35.47
C LEU A 62 -37.03 31.93 34.07
N GLY A 63 -36.69 33.20 33.84
CA GLY A 63 -36.09 33.67 32.59
C GLY A 63 -34.62 33.30 32.47
N THR A 64 -34.13 33.33 31.23
CA THR A 64 -32.71 33.17 30.90
C THR A 64 -32.20 34.42 30.21
N GLN A 65 -30.92 34.74 30.43
CA GLN A 65 -30.22 35.82 29.76
C GLN A 65 -28.85 35.31 29.31
N THR A 66 -28.53 35.47 28.03
CA THR A 66 -27.22 35.16 27.49
C THR A 66 -26.28 36.35 27.68
N VAL A 67 -25.03 36.05 28.05
CA VAL A 67 -23.95 37.00 28.24
C VAL A 67 -22.78 36.58 27.37
N GLU A 68 -22.32 37.50 26.53
CA GLU A 68 -21.14 37.35 25.69
C GLU A 68 -19.91 37.85 26.46
N ILE A 69 -18.91 36.97 26.60
CA ILE A 69 -17.60 37.29 27.15
C ILE A 69 -16.61 37.36 25.99
N VAL A 70 -16.08 38.55 25.70
CA VAL A 70 -15.08 38.78 24.67
C VAL A 70 -13.70 38.87 25.31
N TYR A 71 -12.77 38.03 24.86
CA TYR A 71 -11.38 38.03 25.28
C TYR A 71 -10.52 38.85 24.31
N HIS A 72 -9.63 39.67 24.86
CA HIS A 72 -8.66 40.45 24.12
C HIS A 72 -7.27 39.82 24.26
N LEU A 73 -6.82 39.19 23.17
CA LEU A 73 -5.46 38.64 23.07
C LEU A 73 -4.40 39.75 23.27
N PRO A 74 -3.30 39.47 23.99
CA PRO A 74 -2.17 40.36 24.06
C PRO A 74 -1.63 40.72 22.66
N PRO A 75 -1.25 41.99 22.42
CA PRO A 75 -0.74 42.39 21.11
C PRO A 75 0.58 41.65 20.82
N GLY A 76 0.57 40.80 19.79
CA GLY A 76 1.73 40.03 19.33
C GLY A 76 1.79 38.57 19.81
N SER A 77 0.83 38.09 20.61
CA SER A 77 0.72 36.67 20.95
C SER A 77 -0.45 35.99 20.22
N LEU A 78 -0.23 34.73 19.82
CA LEU A 78 -1.26 33.86 19.24
C LEU A 78 -1.96 32.99 20.29
N LEU A 79 -1.46 33.02 21.53
CA LEU A 79 -1.94 32.22 22.66
C LEU A 79 -2.14 33.10 23.91
N PRO A 80 -3.07 32.71 24.82
CA PRO A 80 -3.20 33.28 26.16
C PRO A 80 -1.98 32.98 27.04
N ASP A 81 -1.77 33.79 28.07
CA ASP A 81 -0.67 33.60 29.04
C ASP A 81 -0.83 32.34 29.92
N SER A 82 -2.06 31.89 30.13
CA SER A 82 -2.41 30.63 30.82
C SER A 82 -3.42 29.88 29.95
N PHE A 83 -3.10 28.65 29.55
CA PHE A 83 -3.95 27.76 28.77
C PHE A 83 -3.74 26.32 29.26
N PRO A 84 -4.75 25.43 29.16
CA PRO A 84 -6.07 25.63 28.57
C PRO A 84 -7.08 26.33 29.49
N LEU A 85 -6.85 26.31 30.80
CA LEU A 85 -7.69 26.98 31.80
C LEU A 85 -7.10 28.34 32.17
N SER A 86 -7.95 29.37 32.25
CA SER A 86 -7.53 30.68 32.74
C SER A 86 -7.47 30.68 34.28
N ASP A 87 -6.44 31.31 34.84
CA ASP A 87 -6.41 31.66 36.28
C ASP A 87 -7.29 32.88 36.62
N ASP A 88 -7.89 33.48 35.60
CA ASP A 88 -8.73 34.67 35.73
C ASP A 88 -10.06 34.36 36.42
N SER A 89 -10.41 35.18 37.41
CA SER A 89 -11.66 35.05 38.16
C SER A 89 -12.68 36.11 37.76
N PHE A 90 -13.95 35.69 37.79
CA PHE A 90 -15.11 36.52 37.51
C PHE A 90 -16.01 36.58 38.74
N LEU A 91 -16.53 37.76 39.04
CA LEU A 91 -17.46 37.97 40.16
C LEU A 91 -18.86 38.25 39.61
N LEU A 92 -19.77 37.31 39.82
CA LEU A 92 -21.19 37.46 39.54
C LEU A 92 -21.91 37.93 40.81
N HIS A 93 -22.36 39.19 40.79
CA HIS A 93 -23.19 39.75 41.85
C HIS A 93 -24.66 39.62 41.46
N SER A 94 -25.50 39.13 42.36
CA SER A 94 -26.94 38.98 42.13
C SER A 94 -27.76 39.53 43.29
N VAL A 95 -28.89 40.17 42.95
CA VAL A 95 -29.76 40.87 43.91
C VAL A 95 -31.21 40.70 43.49
N VAL A 96 -32.09 40.38 44.44
CA VAL A 96 -33.54 40.30 44.19
C VAL A 96 -34.12 41.71 44.04
N VAL A 97 -34.93 41.94 43.01
CA VAL A 97 -35.55 43.25 42.74
C VAL A 97 -37.06 43.12 42.64
N PRO A 98 -37.81 43.19 43.76
CA PRO A 98 -39.27 43.15 43.72
C PRO A 98 -39.82 44.36 42.95
N GLY A 99 -40.69 44.12 41.96
CA GLY A 99 -41.43 45.17 41.24
C GLY A 99 -40.73 45.79 40.01
N ALA A 100 -39.59 45.27 39.57
CA ALA A 100 -39.00 45.69 38.29
C ALA A 100 -39.83 45.16 37.11
N ALA A 101 -40.41 46.08 36.32
CA ALA A 101 -41.08 45.75 35.06
C ALA A 101 -40.05 45.76 33.92
N ILE A 102 -39.88 44.63 33.24
CA ILE A 102 -39.02 44.50 32.06
C ILE A 102 -39.74 45.22 30.92
N LYS A 103 -39.24 46.38 30.49
CA LYS A 103 -39.72 47.05 29.27
C LYS A 103 -39.08 46.39 28.05
N ASP A 104 -39.83 46.35 26.97
CA ASP A 104 -39.62 45.51 25.78
C ASP A 104 -38.19 45.45 25.23
N SER A 105 -37.92 44.28 24.66
CA SER A 105 -36.64 43.66 24.26
C SER A 105 -35.83 44.36 23.15
N THR A 106 -35.98 45.67 22.91
CA THR A 106 -35.34 46.31 21.74
C THR A 106 -34.69 47.67 21.97
N SER A 107 -34.62 48.20 23.19
CA SER A 107 -33.98 49.51 23.43
C SER A 107 -32.95 49.47 24.55
N SER A 108 -31.67 49.61 24.15
CA SER A 108 -30.56 50.18 24.92
C SER A 108 -30.37 49.67 26.35
N PHE A 109 -29.52 48.64 26.50
CA PHE A 109 -28.68 48.32 27.67
C PHE A 109 -29.11 49.02 28.97
N ASP A 110 -30.10 48.45 29.66
CA ASP A 110 -30.55 48.93 30.96
C ASP A 110 -29.38 48.88 31.96
N ALA A 111 -28.76 50.04 32.16
CA ALA A 111 -27.70 50.24 33.14
C ALA A 111 -28.33 50.14 34.53
N VAL A 112 -28.35 48.92 35.08
CA VAL A 112 -28.78 48.67 36.46
C VAL A 112 -27.97 49.59 37.39
N PRO A 113 -28.62 50.39 38.28
CA PRO A 113 -27.91 51.32 39.14
C PRO A 113 -26.85 50.63 40.00
N ASN A 114 -25.61 51.15 39.98
CA ASN A 114 -24.48 50.59 40.73
C ASN A 114 -24.77 50.41 42.24
N ASP A 115 -25.60 51.30 42.80
CA ASP A 115 -26.04 51.28 44.19
C ASP A 115 -26.74 49.98 44.63
N TRP A 116 -27.36 49.24 43.69
CA TRP A 116 -28.12 48.03 44.00
C TRP A 116 -27.23 46.87 44.45
N PHE A 117 -25.96 46.86 44.02
CA PHE A 117 -24.99 45.82 44.34
C PHE A 117 -24.17 46.14 45.61
N THR A 118 -24.64 47.08 46.44
CA THR A 118 -23.98 47.45 47.71
C THR A 118 -24.68 46.80 48.91
N THR A 119 -23.89 46.21 49.82
CA THR A 119 -24.38 45.55 51.05
C THR A 119 -25.13 46.47 52.00
N LYS A 120 -25.00 47.79 51.81
CA LYS A 120 -25.69 48.81 52.60
C LYS A 120 -27.19 48.91 52.32
N LYS A 121 -27.67 48.44 51.16
CA LYS A 121 -29.07 48.59 50.73
C LYS A 121 -29.82 47.27 50.52
N LYS A 122 -29.16 46.17 50.12
CA LYS A 122 -29.79 44.86 49.84
C LYS A 122 -28.83 43.69 50.12
N GLN A 123 -29.37 42.48 50.34
CA GLN A 123 -28.57 41.25 50.40
C GLN A 123 -28.08 40.90 48.99
N VAL A 124 -26.75 40.87 48.82
CA VAL A 124 -26.07 40.57 47.56
C VAL A 124 -25.48 39.18 47.65
N PHE A 125 -25.78 38.33 46.68
CA PHE A 125 -25.14 37.03 46.54
C PHE A 125 -24.01 37.15 45.54
N ILE A 126 -22.82 36.67 45.90
CA ILE A 126 -21.61 36.72 45.09
C ILE A 126 -21.22 35.30 44.74
N ASP A 127 -21.08 35.02 43.45
CA ASP A 127 -20.49 33.77 42.95
C ASP A 127 -19.17 34.10 42.23
N SER A 128 -18.12 33.36 42.59
CA SER A 128 -16.78 33.47 41.98
C SER A 128 -16.41 32.22 41.16
N GLY A 129 -17.38 31.33 40.91
CA GLY A 129 -17.13 30.03 40.31
C GLY A 129 -16.94 30.03 38.79
N ILE A 130 -17.10 31.16 38.11
CA ILE A 130 -16.98 31.23 36.65
C ILE A 130 -15.50 31.14 36.27
N LYS A 131 -15.15 30.09 35.53
CA LYS A 131 -13.82 29.85 34.96
C LYS A 131 -13.88 29.93 33.44
N ILE A 132 -12.80 30.37 32.80
CA ILE A 132 -12.68 30.35 31.34
C ILE A 132 -11.79 29.20 30.92
N MET A 133 -12.21 28.50 29.87
CA MET A 133 -11.39 27.57 29.12
C MET A 133 -11.22 28.12 27.72
N PHE A 134 -9.97 28.19 27.28
CA PHE A 134 -9.64 28.59 25.93
C PHE A 134 -9.75 27.39 25.02
N VAL A 135 -10.58 27.51 23.99
CA VAL A 135 -10.82 26.47 22.98
C VAL A 135 -10.42 27.06 21.64
N GLY A 136 -9.78 26.28 20.76
CA GLY A 136 -9.49 26.74 19.41
C GLY A 136 -8.31 26.04 18.79
N SER A 137 -8.15 26.20 17.47
CA SER A 137 -7.08 25.56 16.70
C SER A 137 -5.69 25.77 17.31
N PRO A 138 -5.28 27.01 17.68
CA PRO A 138 -3.94 27.25 18.23
C PRO A 138 -3.72 26.57 19.58
N VAL A 139 -4.77 26.53 20.42
CA VAL A 139 -4.71 25.92 21.76
C VAL A 139 -4.59 24.41 21.64
N LEU A 140 -5.44 23.78 20.82
CA LEU A 140 -5.41 22.34 20.58
C LEU A 140 -4.07 21.89 19.99
N VAL A 141 -3.53 22.64 19.03
CA VAL A 141 -2.20 22.37 18.46
C VAL A 141 -1.13 22.37 19.54
N GLN A 142 -1.11 23.40 20.40
CA GLN A 142 -0.12 23.49 21.46
C GLN A 142 -0.29 22.37 22.51
N LEU A 143 -1.52 22.02 22.89
CA LEU A 143 -1.79 20.92 23.81
C LEU A 143 -1.33 19.57 23.26
N VAL A 144 -1.51 19.34 21.95
CA VAL A 144 -0.99 18.14 21.27
C VAL A 144 0.54 18.15 21.23
N MET A 145 1.18 19.32 21.12
CA MET A 145 2.64 19.46 21.23
C MET A 145 3.17 19.21 22.64
N ASP A 146 2.43 19.63 23.65
CA ASP A 146 2.80 19.45 25.06
C ASP A 146 2.50 18.00 25.54
N GLY A 147 1.57 17.31 24.88
CA GLY A 147 1.26 15.89 25.10
C GLY A 147 0.27 15.60 26.23
N SER A 148 -0.44 16.63 26.72
CA SER A 148 -1.40 16.53 27.83
C SER A 148 -2.74 15.89 27.40
N MET A 149 -2.88 14.57 27.52
CA MET A 149 -4.07 13.83 27.08
C MET A 149 -5.37 14.32 27.75
N ASP A 150 -5.36 14.53 29.07
CA ASP A 150 -6.54 14.94 29.83
C ASP A 150 -7.03 16.33 29.39
N GLU A 151 -6.10 17.25 29.15
CA GLU A 151 -6.40 18.61 28.70
C GLU A 151 -6.94 18.63 27.27
N ILE A 152 -6.38 17.80 26.38
CA ILE A 152 -6.89 17.65 25.01
C ILE A 152 -8.32 17.13 25.04
N ARG A 153 -8.60 16.08 25.83
CA ARG A 153 -9.95 15.52 25.97
C ARG A 153 -10.93 16.56 26.49
N ASP A 154 -10.55 17.29 27.54
CA ASP A 154 -11.41 18.28 28.19
C ASP A 154 -11.76 19.45 27.24
N VAL A 155 -10.81 19.88 26.41
CA VAL A 155 -11.05 20.90 25.37
C VAL A 155 -11.93 20.37 24.24
N LEU A 156 -11.72 19.12 23.78
CA LEU A 156 -12.52 18.51 22.71
C LEU A 156 -13.97 18.28 23.14
N GLU A 157 -14.21 17.70 24.32
CA GLU A 157 -15.57 17.44 24.84
C GLU A 157 -16.41 18.71 25.02
N ARG A 158 -15.78 19.83 25.36
CA ARG A 158 -16.45 21.09 25.66
C ARG A 158 -16.53 22.05 24.48
N SER A 159 -15.85 21.74 23.40
CA SER A 159 -15.89 22.55 22.18
C SER A 159 -17.18 22.33 21.40
N ASP A 160 -17.62 23.35 20.66
CA ASP A 160 -18.85 23.26 19.89
C ASP A 160 -18.75 22.20 18.77
N PRO A 161 -19.71 21.25 18.68
CA PRO A 161 -19.70 20.23 17.63
C PRO A 161 -19.80 20.78 16.20
N ALA A 162 -20.21 22.03 16.03
CA ALA A 162 -20.52 22.62 14.73
C ALA A 162 -19.30 22.87 13.82
N TRP A 163 -18.08 22.90 14.36
CA TRP A 163 -16.87 23.24 13.61
C TRP A 163 -15.80 22.14 13.60
N ASN A 164 -16.12 20.95 14.11
CA ASN A 164 -15.22 19.78 14.15
C ASN A 164 -13.83 20.10 14.74
N PRO A 165 -13.72 20.21 16.07
CA PRO A 165 -12.48 20.62 16.74
C PRO A 165 -11.30 19.68 16.46
N ALA A 166 -11.58 18.40 16.19
CA ALA A 166 -10.57 17.38 15.92
C ALA A 166 -9.82 17.61 14.58
N ASP A 167 -10.43 18.34 13.65
CA ASP A 167 -9.86 18.69 12.33
C ASP A 167 -9.08 20.02 12.37
N SER A 168 -8.81 20.54 13.57
CA SER A 168 -8.01 21.75 13.76
C SER A 168 -6.64 21.64 13.10
N VAL A 169 -6.20 22.74 12.50
CA VAL A 169 -4.91 22.84 11.81
C VAL A 169 -3.98 23.86 12.46
N ASP A 170 -2.68 23.59 12.36
CA ASP A 170 -1.65 24.54 12.76
C ASP A 170 -1.45 25.66 11.72
N SER A 171 -0.50 26.57 11.98
CA SER A 171 -0.12 27.63 11.04
C SER A 171 0.45 27.14 9.71
N HIS A 172 0.89 25.88 9.64
CA HIS A 172 1.42 25.21 8.46
C HIS A 172 0.38 24.30 7.78
N GLY A 173 -0.89 24.33 8.21
CA GLY A 173 -1.95 23.50 7.65
C GLY A 173 -1.85 22.01 7.98
N GLN A 174 -1.11 21.64 9.03
CA GLN A 174 -1.06 20.28 9.57
C GLN A 174 -2.19 20.07 10.58
N THR A 175 -2.90 18.95 10.47
CA THR A 175 -3.95 18.60 11.44
C THR A 175 -3.36 18.13 12.77
N LEU A 176 -4.20 18.11 13.81
CA LEU A 176 -3.86 17.50 15.11
C LEU A 176 -3.36 16.05 14.96
N LEU A 177 -3.99 15.27 14.07
CA LEU A 177 -3.54 13.91 13.76
C LEU A 177 -2.11 13.88 13.21
N HIS A 178 -1.77 14.75 12.25
CA HIS A 178 -0.42 14.81 11.70
C HIS A 178 0.63 15.14 12.77
N LEU A 179 0.31 16.07 13.68
CA LEU A 179 1.20 16.44 14.78
C LEU A 179 1.40 15.29 15.78
N ALA A 180 0.33 14.58 16.13
CA ALA A 180 0.42 13.42 17.02
C ALA A 180 1.24 12.27 16.41
N ILE A 181 1.12 12.06 15.09
CA ILE A 181 1.90 11.06 14.35
C ILE A 181 3.37 11.46 14.27
N ALA A 182 3.67 12.74 14.00
CA ALA A 182 5.04 13.24 13.97
C ALA A 182 5.77 13.10 15.32
N GLN A 183 5.03 13.09 16.43
CA GLN A 183 5.55 12.85 17.77
C GLN A 183 5.60 11.36 18.17
N SER A 184 5.13 10.44 17.34
CA SER A 184 5.06 9.00 17.67
C SER A 184 4.25 8.74 18.96
N ARG A 185 3.08 9.38 19.08
CA ARG A 185 2.19 9.26 20.25
C ARG A 185 0.90 8.52 19.90
N PRO A 186 0.88 7.18 19.92
CA PRO A 186 -0.32 6.40 19.58
C PRO A 186 -1.49 6.70 20.53
N ASP A 187 -1.21 7.00 21.81
CA ASP A 187 -2.23 7.33 22.80
C ASP A 187 -3.05 8.58 22.41
N ILE A 188 -2.36 9.61 21.88
CA ILE A 188 -2.99 10.85 21.43
C ILE A 188 -3.74 10.60 20.12
N VAL A 189 -3.17 9.81 19.20
CA VAL A 189 -3.86 9.43 17.97
C VAL A 189 -5.16 8.68 18.29
N GLN A 190 -5.13 7.74 19.23
CA GLN A 190 -6.32 7.01 19.66
C GLN A 190 -7.36 7.96 20.26
N LEU A 191 -6.95 8.87 21.16
CA LEU A 191 -7.86 9.88 21.72
C LEU A 191 -8.50 10.72 20.61
N LEU A 192 -7.70 11.21 19.66
CA LEU A 192 -8.22 12.03 18.56
C LEU A 192 -9.21 11.23 17.70
N LEU A 193 -8.92 9.96 17.41
CA LEU A 193 -9.81 9.07 16.64
C LEU A 193 -11.15 8.78 17.33
N GLU A 194 -11.22 8.85 18.67
CA GLU A 194 -12.50 8.75 19.42
C GLU A 194 -13.49 9.85 19.03
N PHE A 195 -13.00 11.02 18.58
CA PHE A 195 -13.81 12.17 18.15
C PHE A 195 -14.10 12.21 16.64
N GLU A 196 -13.88 11.11 15.92
CA GLU A 196 -14.15 10.94 14.48
C GLU A 196 -13.60 12.07 13.57
N PRO A 197 -12.30 12.43 13.66
CA PRO A 197 -11.66 13.37 12.74
C PRO A 197 -11.65 12.83 11.31
N ASP A 198 -11.50 13.72 10.34
CA ASP A 198 -11.28 13.34 8.95
C ASP A 198 -9.89 12.71 8.79
N VAL A 199 -9.86 11.38 8.74
CA VAL A 199 -8.66 10.56 8.56
C VAL A 199 -8.03 10.71 7.16
N GLU A 200 -8.71 11.36 6.21
CA GLU A 200 -8.22 11.64 4.86
C GLU A 200 -7.76 13.08 4.67
N PHE A 201 -7.85 13.92 5.71
CA PHE A 201 -7.47 15.32 5.62
C PHE A 201 -6.01 15.44 5.20
N GLN A 202 -5.73 16.33 4.24
CA GLN A 202 -4.39 16.46 3.67
C GLN A 202 -3.62 17.59 4.36
N SER A 203 -2.38 17.30 4.76
CA SER A 203 -1.41 18.33 5.14
C SER A 203 -1.13 19.27 3.95
N GLN A 204 -0.47 20.40 4.20
CA GLN A 204 0.00 21.32 3.15
C GLN A 204 0.93 20.63 2.13
N SER A 205 1.63 19.56 2.52
CA SER A 205 2.42 18.70 1.62
C SER A 205 1.58 17.76 0.73
N GLY A 206 0.25 17.72 0.94
CA GLY A 206 -0.67 16.80 0.27
C GLY A 206 -0.69 15.39 0.86
N SER A 207 0.05 15.15 1.94
CA SER A 207 0.11 13.84 2.60
C SER A 207 -1.10 13.62 3.50
N THR A 208 -1.61 12.39 3.53
CA THR A 208 -2.62 11.95 4.49
C THR A 208 -1.97 11.51 5.82
N PRO A 209 -2.75 11.40 6.92
CA PRO A 209 -2.27 10.86 8.19
C PRO A 209 -1.67 9.45 8.03
N LEU A 210 -2.31 8.60 7.22
CA LEU A 210 -1.81 7.25 6.94
C LEU A 210 -0.48 7.27 6.18
N GLU A 211 -0.34 8.16 5.20
CA GLU A 211 0.93 8.37 4.48
C GLU A 211 2.04 8.84 5.44
N ALA A 212 1.74 9.79 6.34
CA ALA A 212 2.69 10.26 7.34
C ALA A 212 3.11 9.13 8.31
N ALA A 213 2.15 8.36 8.84
CA ALA A 213 2.42 7.24 9.73
C ALA A 213 3.25 6.14 9.05
N ALA A 214 2.95 5.84 7.78
CA ALA A 214 3.70 4.87 7.00
C ALA A 214 5.14 5.32 6.71
N GLY A 215 5.39 6.63 6.55
CA GLY A 215 6.73 7.18 6.42
C GLY A 215 7.53 7.12 7.72
N CYS A 216 6.89 7.37 8.86
CA CYS A 216 7.51 7.26 10.18
C CYS A 216 7.79 5.81 10.60
N GLY A 217 7.03 4.84 10.08
CA GLY A 217 7.19 3.42 10.42
C GLY A 217 6.41 2.99 11.65
N GLU A 218 5.38 3.74 12.03
CA GLU A 218 4.64 3.53 13.27
C GLU A 218 3.52 2.48 13.08
N GLU A 219 3.84 1.22 13.41
CA GLU A 219 2.95 0.07 13.22
C GLU A 219 1.57 0.25 13.87
N LEU A 220 1.55 0.59 15.17
CA LEU A 220 0.31 0.73 15.96
C LEU A 220 -0.57 1.86 15.41
N ILE A 221 0.04 2.98 15.02
CA ILE A 221 -0.68 4.13 14.47
C ILE A 221 -1.30 3.76 13.12
N VAL A 222 -0.55 3.05 12.26
CA VAL A 222 -1.07 2.55 10.98
C VAL A 222 -2.24 1.58 11.20
N GLU A 223 -2.14 0.67 12.17
CA GLU A 223 -3.23 -0.24 12.50
C GLU A 223 -4.49 0.50 12.97
N LEU A 224 -4.35 1.49 13.86
CA LEU A 224 -5.44 2.32 14.34
C LEU A 224 -6.12 3.09 13.19
N LEU A 225 -5.33 3.73 12.31
CA LEU A 225 -5.87 4.47 11.17
C LEU A 225 -6.61 3.56 10.19
N LEU A 226 -6.06 2.37 9.89
CA LEU A 226 -6.72 1.38 9.02
C LEU A 226 -7.99 0.80 9.66
N ALA A 227 -8.04 0.67 10.99
CA ALA A 227 -9.26 0.27 11.70
C ALA A 227 -10.38 1.31 11.56
N HIS A 228 -10.03 2.60 11.50
CA HIS A 228 -10.95 3.71 11.27
C HIS A 228 -11.21 4.00 9.79
N LYS A 229 -11.01 3.01 8.89
CA LYS A 229 -11.29 3.07 7.44
C LYS A 229 -10.45 4.09 6.66
N ALA A 230 -9.23 4.41 7.11
CA ALA A 230 -8.30 5.17 6.29
C ALA A 230 -8.02 4.45 4.96
N SER A 231 -7.95 5.22 3.87
CA SER A 231 -7.68 4.75 2.52
C SER A 231 -6.24 4.26 2.40
N SER A 232 -6.06 3.01 1.95
CA SER A 232 -4.75 2.47 1.59
C SER A 232 -4.18 3.04 0.29
N GLU A 233 -5.02 3.72 -0.50
CA GLU A 233 -4.65 4.27 -1.80
C GLU A 233 -3.92 5.61 -1.69
N ARG A 234 -3.10 5.89 -2.71
CA ARG A 234 -2.37 7.16 -2.81
C ARG A 234 -3.34 8.34 -2.94
N SER A 235 -3.11 9.39 -2.16
CA SER A 235 -3.81 10.66 -2.35
C SER A 235 -3.50 11.32 -3.71
N LYS A 236 -4.49 11.96 -4.33
CA LYS A 236 -4.32 12.68 -5.62
C LYS A 236 -3.24 13.76 -5.54
N SER A 237 -3.13 14.44 -4.40
CA SER A 237 -2.17 15.53 -4.18
C SER A 237 -0.79 15.01 -3.78
N SER A 238 -0.68 13.82 -3.19
CA SER A 238 0.59 13.23 -2.77
C SER A 238 1.36 12.60 -3.92
N SER A 239 2.69 12.74 -3.89
CA SER A 239 3.59 12.10 -4.86
C SER A 239 3.67 10.58 -4.65
N TRP A 240 3.61 10.17 -3.39
CA TRP A 240 3.81 8.81 -2.92
C TRP A 240 2.61 8.34 -2.12
N GLY A 241 2.21 7.09 -2.29
CA GLY A 241 1.17 6.48 -1.43
C GLY A 241 1.75 5.85 -0.16
N PRO A 242 0.89 5.37 0.76
CA PRO A 242 1.33 4.75 2.01
C PRO A 242 2.30 3.58 1.80
N ILE A 243 1.98 2.69 0.83
CA ILE A 243 2.83 1.54 0.49
C ILE A 243 4.21 1.94 -0.03
N HIS A 244 4.30 3.07 -0.74
CA HIS A 244 5.54 3.60 -1.29
C HIS A 244 6.44 4.14 -0.17
N LEU A 245 5.86 4.90 0.77
CA LEU A 245 6.60 5.46 1.91
C LEU A 245 7.10 4.36 2.85
N ALA A 246 6.29 3.33 3.11
CA ALA A 246 6.71 2.16 3.87
C ALA A 246 7.88 1.42 3.18
N ALA A 247 7.83 1.26 1.85
CA ALA A 247 8.88 0.63 1.07
C ALA A 247 10.21 1.43 1.06
N ILE A 248 10.14 2.76 0.95
CA ILE A 248 11.32 3.66 1.06
C ILE A 248 11.95 3.57 2.46
N GLY A 249 11.11 3.70 3.49
CA GLY A 249 11.53 3.64 4.90
C GLY A 249 12.11 2.29 5.29
N GLY A 250 11.76 1.23 4.56
CA GLY A 250 12.16 -0.14 4.89
C GLY A 250 11.34 -0.73 6.05
N HIS A 251 10.15 -0.19 6.29
CA HIS A 251 9.28 -0.53 7.41
C HIS A 251 8.49 -1.81 7.07
N LEU A 252 9.09 -2.95 7.40
CA LEU A 252 8.63 -4.27 6.98
C LEU A 252 7.23 -4.60 7.53
N GLU A 253 6.99 -4.29 8.79
CA GLU A 253 5.78 -4.57 9.54
C GLU A 253 4.61 -3.71 9.02
N VAL A 254 4.83 -2.42 8.85
CA VAL A 254 3.88 -1.49 8.21
C VAL A 254 3.51 -1.97 6.81
N LEU A 255 4.52 -2.38 6.02
CA LEU A 255 4.29 -2.89 4.67
C LEU A 255 3.44 -4.18 4.68
N ARG A 256 3.69 -5.10 5.61
CA ARG A 256 2.86 -6.31 5.79
C ARG A 256 1.42 -5.96 6.13
N LEU A 257 1.20 -5.01 7.04
CA LEU A 257 -0.13 -4.59 7.45
C LEU A 257 -0.91 -3.97 6.28
N LEU A 258 -0.27 -3.07 5.52
CA LEU A 258 -0.90 -2.45 4.35
C LEU A 258 -1.31 -3.49 3.30
N LEU A 259 -0.43 -4.44 2.99
CA LEU A 259 -0.71 -5.53 2.06
C LEU A 259 -1.84 -6.44 2.57
N LEU A 260 -1.86 -6.77 3.86
CA LEU A 260 -2.91 -7.59 4.48
C LEU A 260 -4.28 -6.90 4.47
N LYS A 261 -4.31 -5.56 4.52
CA LYS A 261 -5.54 -4.75 4.44
C LYS A 261 -5.98 -4.46 3.00
N GLY A 262 -5.29 -5.02 2.00
CA GLY A 262 -5.70 -4.96 0.60
C GLY A 262 -5.15 -3.77 -0.18
N ALA A 263 -4.05 -3.15 0.28
CA ALA A 263 -3.35 -2.14 -0.51
C ALA A 263 -2.86 -2.74 -1.85
N ASP A 264 -3.04 -2.00 -2.94
CA ASP A 264 -2.52 -2.41 -4.24
C ASP A 264 -0.98 -2.44 -4.24
N VAL A 265 -0.42 -3.62 -4.52
CA VAL A 265 1.03 -3.86 -4.53
C VAL A 265 1.71 -3.09 -5.67
N ASP A 266 0.99 -2.97 -6.79
CA ASP A 266 1.47 -2.36 -8.04
C ASP A 266 0.97 -0.92 -8.20
N ALA A 267 0.51 -0.31 -7.11
CA ALA A 267 0.17 1.11 -7.07
C ALA A 267 1.32 1.95 -7.64
N LEU A 268 0.97 3.00 -8.40
CA LEU A 268 1.94 3.87 -9.07
C LEU A 268 2.06 5.22 -8.37
N THR A 269 3.31 5.67 -8.20
CA THR A 269 3.62 7.06 -7.82
C THR A 269 3.28 8.03 -8.95
N LYS A 270 3.36 9.34 -8.68
CA LYS A 270 3.27 10.36 -9.75
C LYS A 270 4.33 10.19 -10.84
N ASP A 271 5.50 9.67 -10.48
CA ASP A 271 6.59 9.36 -11.42
C ASP A 271 6.41 7.98 -12.10
N GLY A 272 5.32 7.27 -11.79
CA GLY A 272 5.02 5.94 -12.31
C GLY A 272 5.94 4.84 -11.78
N ASN A 273 6.60 5.05 -10.65
CA ASN A 273 7.33 4.00 -9.95
C ASN A 273 6.33 3.15 -9.16
N THR A 274 6.61 1.85 -9.02
CA THR A 274 5.90 0.98 -8.06
C THR A 274 6.64 0.95 -6.73
N SER A 275 5.98 0.44 -5.69
CA SER A 275 6.60 0.12 -4.39
C SER A 275 7.89 -0.72 -4.54
N LEU A 276 7.91 -1.65 -5.51
CA LEU A 276 9.06 -2.50 -5.82
C LEU A 276 10.25 -1.70 -6.40
N HIS A 277 10.01 -0.68 -7.23
CA HIS A 277 11.08 0.18 -7.74
C HIS A 277 11.79 0.89 -6.58
N LEU A 278 11.01 1.46 -5.66
CA LEU A 278 11.52 2.24 -4.53
C LEU A 278 12.26 1.35 -3.51
N ALA A 279 11.71 0.17 -3.20
CA ALA A 279 12.37 -0.79 -2.32
C ALA A 279 13.74 -1.24 -2.88
N VAL A 280 13.84 -1.39 -4.20
CA VAL A 280 15.10 -1.72 -4.88
C VAL A 280 16.06 -0.55 -4.89
N GLU A 281 15.57 0.67 -5.14
CA GLU A 281 16.35 1.91 -5.12
C GLU A 281 17.05 2.11 -3.76
N GLU A 282 16.30 1.91 -2.68
CA GLU A 282 16.77 2.01 -1.29
C GLU A 282 17.43 0.73 -0.74
N ARG A 283 17.67 -0.27 -1.60
CA ARG A 283 18.34 -1.56 -1.25
C ARG A 283 17.66 -2.35 -0.12
N ARG A 284 16.33 -2.23 0.03
CA ARG A 284 15.52 -2.87 1.07
C ARG A 284 15.13 -4.31 0.68
N LYS A 285 16.07 -5.26 0.83
CA LYS A 285 15.90 -6.67 0.41
C LYS A 285 14.69 -7.38 1.03
N ASP A 286 14.38 -7.09 2.30
CA ASP A 286 13.30 -7.76 2.99
C ASP A 286 11.92 -7.23 2.56
N CYS A 287 11.81 -5.91 2.33
CA CYS A 287 10.64 -5.31 1.70
C CYS A 287 10.45 -5.85 0.28
N THR A 288 11.52 -5.95 -0.52
CA THR A 288 11.47 -6.55 -1.86
C THR A 288 10.98 -8.00 -1.81
N ARG A 289 11.47 -8.82 -0.86
CA ARG A 289 11.00 -10.20 -0.70
C ARG A 289 9.52 -10.27 -0.36
N LEU A 290 9.02 -9.37 0.48
CA LEU A 290 7.59 -9.32 0.81
C LEU A 290 6.72 -8.90 -0.36
N LEU A 291 7.11 -7.85 -1.09
CA LEU A 291 6.38 -7.38 -2.27
C LEU A 291 6.28 -8.50 -3.31
N LEU A 292 7.40 -9.18 -3.58
CA LEU A 292 7.44 -10.32 -4.50
C LEU A 292 6.66 -11.54 -4.00
N ALA A 293 6.57 -11.76 -2.69
CA ALA A 293 5.73 -12.82 -2.13
C ALA A 293 4.22 -12.51 -2.27
N ASN A 294 3.84 -11.23 -2.30
CA ASN A 294 2.47 -10.77 -2.48
C ASN A 294 2.11 -10.50 -3.96
N GLY A 295 2.94 -10.96 -4.90
CA GLY A 295 2.62 -10.93 -6.33
C GLY A 295 2.95 -9.63 -7.06
N ALA A 296 3.83 -8.78 -6.50
CA ALA A 296 4.31 -7.57 -7.18
C ALA A 296 4.83 -7.88 -8.59
N THR A 297 4.43 -7.08 -9.57
CA THR A 297 4.86 -7.28 -10.96
C THR A 297 6.30 -6.79 -11.16
N LEU A 298 7.14 -7.66 -11.73
CA LEU A 298 8.58 -7.45 -11.86
C LEU A 298 8.97 -6.57 -13.06
N ASP A 299 8.07 -6.46 -14.04
CA ASP A 299 8.37 -5.92 -15.37
C ASP A 299 7.70 -4.55 -15.61
N VAL A 300 7.16 -3.92 -14.56
CA VAL A 300 6.58 -2.57 -14.66
C VAL A 300 7.69 -1.59 -15.01
N ARG A 301 7.37 -0.68 -15.94
CA ARG A 301 8.29 0.35 -16.41
C ARG A 301 7.89 1.69 -15.84
N ASN A 302 8.83 2.38 -15.20
CA ASN A 302 8.57 3.70 -14.69
C ASN A 302 8.30 4.72 -15.81
N THR A 303 7.54 5.77 -15.48
CA THR A 303 7.19 6.78 -16.49
C THR A 303 8.30 7.76 -16.77
N ARG A 304 9.29 7.90 -15.89
CA ARG A 304 10.43 8.80 -16.07
C ARG A 304 11.39 8.27 -17.15
N ASP A 305 11.99 7.12 -16.90
CA ASP A 305 13.10 6.56 -17.70
C ASP A 305 12.72 5.29 -18.47
N GLY A 306 11.53 4.73 -18.21
CA GLY A 306 11.09 3.43 -18.75
C GLY A 306 11.83 2.24 -18.14
N GLU A 307 12.47 2.45 -16.99
CA GLU A 307 13.26 1.45 -16.28
C GLU A 307 12.36 0.49 -15.51
N THR A 308 12.79 -0.76 -15.42
CA THR A 308 12.19 -1.76 -14.53
C THR A 308 12.97 -1.81 -13.22
N PRO A 309 12.44 -2.43 -12.14
CA PRO A 309 13.19 -2.62 -10.90
C PRO A 309 14.55 -3.31 -11.13
N LEU A 310 14.63 -4.21 -12.13
CA LEU A 310 15.87 -4.86 -12.51
C LEU A 310 16.91 -3.90 -13.13
N HIS A 311 16.47 -2.89 -13.90
CA HIS A 311 17.36 -1.85 -14.41
C HIS A 311 17.96 -1.03 -13.26
N ILE A 312 17.13 -0.63 -12.29
CA ILE A 312 17.58 0.12 -11.10
C ILE A 312 18.59 -0.72 -10.30
N ALA A 313 18.28 -1.99 -10.01
CA ALA A 313 19.19 -2.89 -9.31
C ALA A 313 20.55 -3.04 -10.02
N ALA A 314 20.52 -3.11 -11.35
CA ALA A 314 21.73 -3.21 -12.17
C ALA A 314 22.54 -1.90 -12.20
N GLY A 315 21.89 -0.74 -12.28
CA GLY A 315 22.54 0.57 -12.20
C GLY A 315 23.16 0.85 -10.82
N LEU A 316 22.55 0.32 -9.75
CA LEU A 316 23.06 0.44 -8.38
C LEU A 316 24.21 -0.50 -8.05
N GLY A 317 24.44 -1.54 -8.85
CA GLY A 317 25.49 -2.53 -8.55
C GLY A 317 25.07 -3.61 -7.55
N ASP A 318 23.79 -3.75 -7.18
CA ASP A 318 23.36 -4.68 -6.14
C ASP A 318 23.16 -6.10 -6.69
N GLU A 319 24.24 -6.88 -6.66
CA GLU A 319 24.25 -8.28 -7.11
C GLU A 319 23.21 -9.16 -6.41
N GLN A 320 22.97 -8.93 -5.12
CA GLN A 320 22.03 -9.74 -4.35
C GLN A 320 20.59 -9.42 -4.73
N MET A 321 20.28 -8.15 -4.97
CA MET A 321 18.98 -7.74 -5.46
C MET A 321 18.73 -8.24 -6.89
N VAL A 322 19.73 -8.15 -7.76
CA VAL A 322 19.65 -8.69 -9.13
C VAL A 322 19.42 -10.21 -9.11
N LYS A 323 20.16 -10.96 -8.28
CA LYS A 323 19.93 -12.41 -8.12
C LYS A 323 18.52 -12.72 -7.63
N LEU A 324 18.00 -11.96 -6.66
CA LEU A 324 16.66 -12.15 -6.13
C LEU A 324 15.58 -11.91 -7.21
N LEU A 325 15.69 -10.81 -7.95
CA LEU A 325 14.75 -10.46 -9.02
C LEU A 325 14.80 -11.48 -10.17
N LEU A 326 15.99 -11.93 -10.57
CA LEU A 326 16.15 -12.97 -11.59
C LEU A 326 15.62 -14.34 -11.13
N GLN A 327 15.82 -14.71 -9.86
CA GLN A 327 15.23 -15.93 -9.29
C GLN A 327 13.70 -15.93 -9.34
N LYS A 328 13.08 -14.75 -9.25
CA LYS A 328 11.63 -14.57 -9.34
C LYS A 328 11.12 -14.39 -10.77
N GLY A 329 12.00 -14.41 -11.78
CA GLY A 329 11.63 -14.40 -13.19
C GLY A 329 11.60 -13.02 -13.85
N ALA A 330 12.28 -12.01 -13.29
CA ALA A 330 12.38 -10.69 -13.93
C ALA A 330 12.96 -10.78 -15.35
N ASN A 331 12.35 -10.08 -16.30
CA ASN A 331 12.82 -10.08 -17.68
C ASN A 331 13.99 -9.10 -17.90
N LYS A 332 15.15 -9.65 -18.28
CA LYS A 332 16.38 -8.89 -18.55
C LYS A 332 16.43 -8.21 -19.93
N GLU A 333 15.51 -8.58 -20.83
CA GLU A 333 15.49 -8.11 -22.23
C GLU A 333 14.66 -6.83 -22.43
N ILE A 334 13.93 -6.39 -21.39
CA ILE A 334 13.15 -5.15 -21.44
C ILE A 334 14.10 -3.98 -21.68
N ARG A 335 13.69 -3.07 -22.56
CA ARG A 335 14.44 -1.86 -22.88
C ARG A 335 13.84 -0.65 -22.19
N ASN A 336 14.69 0.18 -21.60
CA ASN A 336 14.28 1.48 -21.09
C ASN A 336 13.98 2.46 -22.25
N LYS A 337 13.59 3.71 -21.95
CA LYS A 337 13.31 4.72 -22.99
C LYS A 337 14.54 5.07 -23.83
N ALA A 338 15.75 4.90 -23.28
CA ALA A 338 16.99 5.07 -24.02
C ALA A 338 17.32 3.86 -24.94
N GLY A 339 16.45 2.84 -24.97
CA GLY A 339 16.66 1.61 -25.75
C GLY A 339 17.69 0.66 -25.15
N LYS A 340 18.19 0.96 -23.94
CA LYS A 340 19.20 0.20 -23.21
C LYS A 340 18.54 -0.96 -22.48
N THR A 341 19.19 -2.11 -22.53
CA THR A 341 18.84 -3.28 -21.70
C THR A 341 19.47 -3.15 -20.32
N VAL A 342 19.07 -4.01 -19.39
CA VAL A 342 19.70 -4.14 -18.06
C VAL A 342 21.22 -4.34 -18.17
N TYR A 343 21.66 -5.07 -19.20
CA TYR A 343 23.09 -5.28 -19.47
C TYR A 343 23.81 -3.99 -19.85
N ASP A 344 23.20 -3.19 -20.73
CA ASP A 344 23.79 -1.92 -21.18
C ASP A 344 23.88 -0.91 -20.03
N VAL A 345 22.86 -0.89 -19.16
CA VAL A 345 22.86 -0.09 -17.93
C VAL A 345 23.96 -0.54 -16.98
N ALA A 346 24.07 -1.84 -16.69
CA ALA A 346 25.16 -2.37 -15.86
C ALA A 346 26.56 -2.03 -16.44
N ALA A 347 26.67 -1.98 -17.78
CA ALA A 347 27.91 -1.65 -18.46
C ALA A 347 28.30 -0.18 -18.35
N GLU A 348 27.33 0.71 -18.51
CA GLU A 348 27.51 2.15 -18.41
C GLU A 348 27.97 2.57 -17.01
N TYR A 349 27.38 1.97 -15.98
CA TYR A 349 27.77 2.22 -14.58
C TYR A 349 29.02 1.44 -14.14
N GLY A 350 29.62 0.63 -15.02
CA GLY A 350 30.90 -0.04 -14.77
C GLY A 350 30.84 -1.20 -13.76
N HIS A 351 29.66 -1.82 -13.58
CA HIS A 351 29.49 -2.89 -12.60
C HIS A 351 29.96 -4.24 -13.14
N ILE A 352 31.28 -4.42 -13.17
CA ILE A 352 31.90 -5.58 -13.83
C ILE A 352 31.46 -6.91 -13.22
N ARG A 353 31.22 -6.94 -11.89
CA ARG A 353 30.79 -8.13 -11.15
C ARG A 353 29.35 -8.55 -11.47
N LEU A 354 28.50 -7.61 -11.87
CA LEU A 354 27.13 -7.89 -12.31
C LEU A 354 27.09 -8.50 -13.72
N PHE A 355 28.11 -8.27 -14.55
CA PHE A 355 28.19 -8.92 -15.86
C PHE A 355 28.24 -10.42 -15.75
N ASP A 356 28.95 -10.95 -14.75
CA ASP A 356 28.97 -12.38 -14.51
C ASP A 356 27.55 -12.83 -14.12
N ALA A 357 26.89 -12.20 -13.14
CA ALA A 357 25.51 -12.55 -12.76
C ALA A 357 24.50 -12.54 -13.93
N LEU A 358 24.57 -11.53 -14.81
CA LEU A 358 23.68 -11.36 -15.97
C LEU A 358 24.04 -12.29 -17.15
N LYS A 359 25.34 -12.54 -17.41
CA LYS A 359 25.81 -13.47 -18.46
C LYS A 359 25.84 -14.93 -18.05
N LEU A 360 25.87 -15.25 -16.75
CA LEU A 360 26.05 -16.63 -16.27
C LEU A 360 24.94 -17.54 -16.80
N GLY A 361 23.69 -17.05 -16.91
CA GLY A 361 22.57 -17.80 -17.52
C GLY A 361 22.80 -18.13 -19.00
N ASP A 362 23.18 -17.13 -19.81
CA ASP A 362 23.41 -17.32 -21.27
C ASP A 362 24.70 -18.09 -21.56
N SER A 363 25.73 -17.87 -20.75
CA SER A 363 27.01 -18.58 -20.80
C SER A 363 26.86 -20.05 -20.39
N LEU A 364 26.03 -20.34 -19.38
CA LEU A 364 25.67 -21.70 -18.99
C LEU A 364 24.86 -22.39 -20.10
N CYS A 365 23.85 -21.72 -20.66
CA CYS A 365 23.07 -22.24 -21.78
C CYS A 365 23.95 -22.49 -23.03
N LEU A 366 24.91 -21.60 -23.32
CA LEU A 366 25.85 -21.75 -24.43
C LEU A 366 26.85 -22.89 -24.19
N ALA A 367 27.36 -23.04 -22.96
CA ALA A 367 28.25 -24.13 -22.56
C ALA A 367 27.51 -25.47 -22.61
N ALA A 368 26.26 -25.52 -22.15
CA ALA A 368 25.36 -26.68 -22.23
C ALA A 368 25.07 -27.08 -23.68
N ARG A 369 24.79 -26.11 -24.56
CA ARG A 369 24.61 -26.34 -26.01
C ARG A 369 25.85 -26.96 -26.66
N LYS A 370 27.05 -26.51 -26.28
CA LYS A 370 28.33 -27.03 -26.79
C LYS A 370 28.74 -28.36 -26.15
N GLY A 371 28.22 -28.69 -24.97
CA GLY A 371 28.61 -29.85 -24.18
C GLY A 371 29.91 -29.66 -23.40
N GLU A 372 30.29 -28.41 -23.08
CA GLU A 372 31.54 -28.09 -22.38
C GLU A 372 31.43 -28.35 -20.87
N VAL A 373 31.50 -29.62 -20.47
CA VAL A 373 31.31 -30.10 -19.08
C VAL A 373 32.17 -29.31 -18.07
N ARG A 374 33.47 -29.15 -18.34
CA ARG A 374 34.39 -28.41 -17.44
C ARG A 374 34.05 -26.93 -17.28
N LYS A 375 33.36 -26.34 -18.25
CA LYS A 375 32.96 -24.92 -18.21
C LYS A 375 31.65 -24.76 -17.46
N ILE A 376 30.69 -25.65 -17.70
CA ILE A 376 29.42 -25.72 -16.94
C ILE A 376 29.72 -25.89 -15.44
N GLN A 377 30.64 -26.79 -15.08
CA GLN A 377 31.03 -26.99 -13.67
C GLN A 377 31.58 -25.71 -13.04
N ARG A 378 32.54 -25.03 -13.71
CA ARG A 378 33.10 -23.76 -13.23
C ARG A 378 32.06 -22.65 -13.13
N LEU A 379 31.11 -22.58 -14.07
CA LEU A 379 30.06 -21.58 -14.05
C LEU A 379 29.11 -21.81 -12.87
N ILE A 380 28.75 -23.06 -12.57
CA ILE A 380 27.93 -23.42 -11.41
C ILE A 380 28.66 -23.12 -10.10
N GLU A 381 29.95 -23.45 -10.00
CA GLU A 381 30.79 -23.15 -8.82
C GLU A 381 30.94 -21.63 -8.60
N ASN A 382 30.95 -20.83 -9.67
CA ASN A 382 30.96 -19.36 -9.61
C ASN A 382 29.57 -18.73 -9.36
N GLY A 383 28.55 -19.55 -9.05
CA GLY A 383 27.22 -19.06 -8.70
C GLY A 383 26.28 -18.80 -9.88
N ALA A 384 26.49 -19.45 -11.03
CA ALA A 384 25.50 -19.44 -12.11
C ALA A 384 24.16 -19.98 -11.62
N VAL A 385 23.08 -19.28 -11.98
CA VAL A 385 21.72 -19.74 -11.72
C VAL A 385 21.46 -20.98 -12.59
N ILE A 386 21.36 -22.15 -11.95
CA ILE A 386 21.21 -23.46 -12.62
C ILE A 386 19.92 -23.50 -13.47
N ASN A 387 18.83 -22.93 -12.95
CA ASN A 387 17.54 -22.82 -13.63
C ASN A 387 17.38 -21.51 -14.43
N GLY A 388 18.48 -20.80 -14.73
CA GLY A 388 18.43 -19.58 -15.52
C GLY A 388 17.86 -19.84 -16.92
N ARG A 389 16.97 -18.98 -17.37
CA ARG A 389 16.36 -19.02 -18.71
C ARG A 389 17.08 -18.07 -19.66
N ASP A 390 17.23 -18.49 -20.92
CA ASP A 390 17.71 -17.63 -22.00
C ASP A 390 16.56 -16.83 -22.65
N GLN A 391 16.88 -16.06 -23.70
CA GLN A 391 15.93 -15.20 -24.44
C GLN A 391 14.71 -15.91 -25.06
N HIS A 392 14.66 -17.24 -25.04
CA HIS A 392 13.53 -18.06 -25.52
C HIS A 392 12.86 -18.84 -24.39
N GLY A 393 13.11 -18.47 -23.13
CA GLY A 393 12.63 -19.21 -21.96
C GLY A 393 13.36 -20.53 -21.72
N TRP A 394 14.43 -20.83 -22.45
CA TRP A 394 15.11 -22.13 -22.37
C TRP A 394 16.10 -22.17 -21.22
N THR A 395 16.04 -23.26 -20.45
CA THR A 395 17.07 -23.57 -19.45
C THR A 395 18.31 -24.21 -20.12
N ALA A 396 19.41 -24.27 -19.37
CA ALA A 396 20.60 -25.01 -19.78
C ALA A 396 20.28 -26.49 -20.14
N LEU A 397 19.31 -27.10 -19.44
CA LEU A 397 18.85 -28.47 -19.72
C LEU A 397 18.14 -28.57 -21.07
N HIS A 398 17.30 -27.61 -21.45
CA HIS A 398 16.65 -27.57 -22.76
C HIS A 398 17.70 -27.53 -23.89
N ARG A 399 18.70 -26.66 -23.76
CA ARG A 399 19.79 -26.52 -24.76
C ARG A 399 20.65 -27.78 -24.87
N ALA A 400 21.02 -28.39 -23.75
CA ALA A 400 21.80 -29.63 -23.74
C ALA A 400 21.00 -30.80 -24.35
N SER A 401 19.72 -30.88 -24.01
CA SER A 401 18.82 -31.95 -24.45
C SER A 401 18.50 -31.87 -25.94
N PHE A 402 18.22 -30.67 -26.45
CA PHE A 402 18.01 -30.41 -27.89
C PHE A 402 19.25 -30.68 -28.75
N LYS A 403 20.46 -30.67 -28.16
CA LYS A 403 21.72 -30.98 -28.87
C LYS A 403 22.27 -32.37 -28.57
N GLY A 404 21.59 -33.18 -27.76
CA GLY A 404 22.01 -34.54 -27.47
C GLY A 404 23.28 -34.63 -26.63
N ARG A 405 23.59 -33.62 -25.80
CA ARG A 405 24.82 -33.56 -25.00
C ARG A 405 24.67 -34.32 -23.69
N ILE A 406 24.72 -35.66 -23.75
CA ILE A 406 24.45 -36.56 -22.63
C ILE A 406 25.29 -36.21 -21.38
N ASP A 407 26.58 -35.95 -21.50
CA ASP A 407 27.45 -35.65 -20.34
C ASP A 407 27.11 -34.32 -19.67
N ALA A 408 26.68 -33.32 -20.46
CA ALA A 408 26.19 -32.05 -19.93
C ALA A 408 24.84 -32.22 -19.23
N VAL A 409 23.93 -33.03 -19.81
CA VAL A 409 22.64 -33.37 -19.20
C VAL A 409 22.84 -34.08 -17.86
N LYS A 410 23.70 -35.11 -17.80
CA LYS A 410 24.03 -35.83 -16.57
C LYS A 410 24.51 -34.87 -15.47
N MET A 411 25.49 -34.03 -15.79
CA MET A 411 26.04 -33.11 -14.80
C MET A 411 25.02 -32.06 -14.33
N LEU A 412 24.20 -31.51 -15.23
CA LEU A 412 23.16 -30.55 -14.86
C LEU A 412 22.13 -31.19 -13.91
N ILE A 413 21.73 -32.44 -14.19
CA ILE A 413 20.83 -33.22 -13.30
C ILE A 413 21.50 -33.50 -11.95
N ASP A 414 22.77 -33.91 -11.93
CA ASP A 414 23.50 -34.18 -10.68
C ASP A 414 23.73 -32.92 -9.84
N LYS A 415 23.69 -31.73 -10.46
CA LYS A 415 23.71 -30.42 -9.78
C LYS A 415 22.32 -29.94 -9.33
N GLY A 416 21.28 -30.74 -9.51
CA GLY A 416 19.93 -30.45 -9.02
C GLY A 416 19.15 -29.46 -9.90
N ILE A 417 19.41 -29.43 -11.21
CA ILE A 417 18.54 -28.70 -12.15
C ILE A 417 17.12 -29.26 -12.09
N ASP A 418 16.13 -28.38 -12.20
CA ASP A 418 14.74 -28.81 -12.33
C ASP A 418 14.52 -29.43 -13.72
N VAL A 419 14.10 -30.69 -13.74
CA VAL A 419 13.98 -31.51 -14.95
C VAL A 419 12.71 -31.17 -15.72
N ASP A 420 11.66 -30.74 -15.01
CA ASP A 420 10.32 -30.50 -15.57
C ASP A 420 10.02 -29.02 -15.81
N SER A 421 11.03 -28.16 -15.67
CA SER A 421 10.97 -26.76 -16.06
C SER A 421 10.43 -26.60 -17.48
N LYS A 422 9.43 -25.74 -17.65
CA LYS A 422 8.80 -25.43 -18.94
C LYS A 422 9.31 -24.12 -19.55
N ASP A 423 9.55 -24.11 -20.85
CA ASP A 423 9.81 -22.88 -21.62
C ASP A 423 8.51 -22.09 -21.89
N ASP A 424 8.63 -20.98 -22.64
CA ASP A 424 7.52 -20.06 -22.92
C ASP A 424 6.40 -20.71 -23.77
N ASP A 425 6.72 -21.76 -24.53
CA ASP A 425 5.77 -22.57 -25.31
C ASP A 425 5.24 -23.80 -24.53
N GLY A 426 5.66 -23.94 -23.26
CA GLY A 426 5.30 -25.05 -22.40
C GLY A 426 6.10 -26.33 -22.64
N TYR A 427 7.16 -26.30 -23.45
CA TYR A 427 8.04 -27.45 -23.69
C TYR A 427 8.90 -27.72 -22.47
N THR A 428 9.11 -29.00 -22.17
CA THR A 428 10.10 -29.47 -21.20
C THR A 428 11.36 -29.96 -21.92
N ALA A 429 12.44 -30.19 -21.17
CA ALA A 429 13.67 -30.77 -21.71
C ALA A 429 13.42 -32.13 -22.41
N LEU A 430 12.45 -32.92 -21.92
CA LEU A 430 12.02 -34.18 -22.53
C LEU A 430 11.42 -33.96 -23.92
N HIS A 431 10.51 -32.99 -24.07
CA HIS A 431 9.94 -32.64 -25.38
C HIS A 431 11.04 -32.25 -26.38
N CYS A 432 12.00 -31.44 -25.97
CA CYS A 432 13.12 -31.03 -26.83
C CYS A 432 14.04 -32.20 -27.24
N ALA A 433 14.29 -33.16 -26.34
CA ALA A 433 15.07 -34.35 -26.63
C ALA A 433 14.37 -35.27 -27.65
N VAL A 434 13.05 -35.43 -27.51
CA VAL A 434 12.20 -36.21 -28.41
C VAL A 434 12.10 -35.57 -29.79
N GLU A 435 11.84 -34.26 -29.85
CA GLU A 435 11.79 -33.49 -31.11
C GLU A 435 13.09 -33.65 -31.92
N SER A 436 14.23 -33.68 -31.21
CA SER A 436 15.56 -33.83 -31.82
C SER A 436 15.97 -35.27 -32.09
N GLY A 437 15.20 -36.27 -31.64
CA GLY A 437 15.47 -37.69 -31.86
C GLY A 437 16.61 -38.27 -31.01
N HIS A 438 16.94 -37.67 -29.87
CA HIS A 438 18.08 -38.09 -29.04
C HIS A 438 17.67 -39.16 -28.01
N THR A 439 17.66 -40.43 -28.42
CA THR A 439 17.25 -41.60 -27.61
C THR A 439 17.91 -41.66 -26.24
N ASP A 440 19.23 -41.47 -26.18
CA ASP A 440 20.01 -41.67 -24.96
C ASP A 440 19.73 -40.59 -23.91
N VAL A 441 19.41 -39.37 -24.37
CA VAL A 441 18.99 -38.27 -23.49
C VAL A 441 17.57 -38.51 -22.98
N VAL A 442 16.67 -38.99 -23.84
CA VAL A 442 15.31 -39.36 -23.44
C VAL A 442 15.32 -40.44 -22.37
N GLU A 443 16.11 -41.51 -22.57
CA GLU A 443 16.26 -42.58 -21.59
C GLU A 443 16.79 -42.06 -20.25
N LEU A 444 17.80 -41.18 -20.29
CA LEU A 444 18.37 -40.58 -19.09
C LEU A 444 17.36 -39.71 -18.33
N LEU A 445 16.60 -38.86 -19.03
CA LEU A 445 15.60 -37.98 -18.44
C LEU A 445 14.46 -38.78 -17.79
N VAL A 446 13.93 -39.79 -18.51
CA VAL A 446 12.89 -40.69 -17.98
C VAL A 446 13.39 -41.43 -16.73
N LYS A 447 14.63 -41.95 -16.76
CA LYS A 447 15.23 -42.64 -15.61
C LYS A 447 15.42 -41.72 -14.39
N LYS A 448 15.63 -40.42 -14.62
CA LYS A 448 15.79 -39.40 -13.58
C LYS A 448 14.46 -38.78 -13.13
N GLY A 449 13.32 -39.32 -13.58
CA GLY A 449 11.99 -38.97 -13.09
C GLY A 449 11.33 -37.80 -13.81
N ALA A 450 11.75 -37.47 -15.04
CA ALA A 450 11.05 -36.47 -15.85
C ALA A 450 9.58 -36.86 -16.06
N ASP A 451 8.66 -35.90 -15.97
CA ASP A 451 7.24 -36.11 -16.23
C ASP A 451 7.00 -36.43 -17.72
N VAL A 452 6.71 -37.71 -17.99
CA VAL A 452 6.44 -38.22 -19.34
C VAL A 452 5.10 -37.77 -19.92
N GLU A 453 4.16 -37.35 -19.07
CA GLU A 453 2.81 -36.89 -19.45
C GLU A 453 2.71 -35.36 -19.47
N ALA A 454 3.82 -34.65 -19.24
CA ALA A 454 3.88 -33.21 -19.34
C ALA A 454 3.32 -32.74 -20.69
N ARG A 455 2.49 -31.70 -20.65
CA ARG A 455 1.88 -31.08 -21.84
C ARG A 455 2.47 -29.70 -22.13
N THR A 456 2.71 -29.48 -23.42
CA THR A 456 2.99 -28.15 -24.00
C THR A 456 1.75 -27.26 -23.95
N ASN A 457 1.89 -25.96 -24.24
CA ASN A 457 0.76 -25.03 -24.31
C ASN A 457 -0.26 -25.41 -25.40
N LYS A 458 0.16 -26.21 -26.39
CA LYS A 458 -0.70 -26.78 -27.44
C LYS A 458 -1.36 -28.10 -27.02
N GLY A 459 -1.20 -28.54 -25.77
CA GLY A 459 -1.75 -29.79 -25.25
C GLY A 459 -1.04 -31.06 -25.72
N VAL A 460 0.09 -30.93 -26.42
CA VAL A 460 0.84 -32.05 -27.00
C VAL A 460 1.78 -32.67 -25.96
N THR A 461 1.81 -34.00 -25.88
CA THR A 461 2.74 -34.77 -25.04
C THR A 461 3.98 -35.22 -25.80
N ALA A 462 5.06 -35.56 -25.08
CA ALA A 462 6.28 -36.08 -25.67
C ALA A 462 6.04 -37.35 -26.53
N LEU A 463 5.12 -38.22 -26.14
CA LEU A 463 4.77 -39.43 -26.90
C LEU A 463 4.12 -39.08 -28.25
N GLN A 464 3.22 -38.10 -28.28
CA GLN A 464 2.58 -37.65 -29.52
C GLN A 464 3.59 -37.04 -30.50
N ILE A 465 4.60 -36.31 -29.99
CA ILE A 465 5.70 -35.81 -30.83
C ILE A 465 6.50 -36.99 -31.41
N ALA A 466 6.84 -37.99 -30.59
CA ALA A 466 7.58 -39.17 -31.05
C ALA A 466 6.83 -39.97 -32.13
N ASP A 467 5.52 -40.14 -31.96
CA ASP A 467 4.66 -40.84 -32.94
C ASP A 467 4.54 -40.04 -34.25
N SER A 468 4.38 -38.71 -34.18
CA SER A 468 4.29 -37.82 -35.35
C SER A 468 5.58 -37.80 -36.18
N LEU A 469 6.74 -37.96 -35.53
CA LEU A 469 8.05 -38.02 -36.18
C LEU A 469 8.48 -39.46 -36.51
N HIS A 470 7.63 -40.46 -36.23
CA HIS A 470 7.86 -41.89 -36.44
C HIS A 470 9.08 -42.47 -35.70
N TYR A 471 9.40 -41.95 -34.50
CA TYR A 471 10.49 -42.45 -33.67
C TYR A 471 10.05 -43.64 -32.80
N ALA A 472 9.97 -44.83 -33.42
CA ALA A 472 9.53 -46.06 -32.74
C ALA A 472 10.38 -46.43 -31.51
N GLY A 473 11.69 -46.17 -31.52
CA GLY A 473 12.58 -46.42 -30.39
C GLY A 473 12.28 -45.51 -29.19
N ILE A 474 12.09 -44.21 -29.45
CA ILE A 474 11.78 -43.21 -28.42
C ILE A 474 10.38 -43.45 -27.84
N SER A 475 9.42 -43.80 -28.69
CA SER A 475 8.05 -44.13 -28.27
C SER A 475 8.03 -45.33 -27.32
N ARG A 476 8.85 -46.36 -27.57
CA ARG A 476 9.02 -47.49 -26.65
C ARG A 476 9.61 -47.07 -25.30
N ILE A 477 10.61 -46.18 -25.30
CA ILE A 477 11.23 -45.67 -24.06
C ILE A 477 10.19 -44.88 -23.24
N LEU A 478 9.41 -44.02 -23.88
CA LEU A 478 8.36 -43.24 -23.20
C LEU A 478 7.26 -44.15 -22.63
N ILE A 479 6.79 -45.14 -23.39
CA ILE A 479 5.81 -46.14 -22.91
C ILE A 479 6.38 -46.92 -21.72
N HIS A 480 7.65 -47.33 -21.79
CA HIS A 480 8.33 -48.00 -20.67
C HIS A 480 8.50 -47.09 -19.45
N GLY A 481 8.61 -45.78 -19.68
CA GLY A 481 8.62 -44.74 -18.66
C GLY A 481 7.24 -44.40 -18.07
N GLY A 482 6.17 -45.05 -18.52
CA GLY A 482 4.80 -44.84 -18.01
C GLY A 482 3.89 -43.99 -18.89
N ALA A 483 4.31 -43.63 -20.11
CA ALA A 483 3.46 -42.86 -21.02
C ALA A 483 2.26 -43.67 -21.54
N THR A 484 1.07 -43.10 -21.46
CA THR A 484 -0.18 -43.72 -21.90
C THR A 484 -0.50 -43.36 -23.35
N LYS A 485 -0.99 -44.33 -24.13
CA LYS A 485 -1.34 -44.12 -25.55
C LYS A 485 -2.71 -43.43 -25.76
N ASP A 486 -3.45 -43.19 -24.68
CA ASP A 486 -4.83 -42.73 -24.76
C ASP A 486 -4.92 -41.20 -24.70
N GLY A 487 -5.02 -40.61 -25.89
CA GLY A 487 -5.56 -39.27 -26.04
C GLY A 487 -7.07 -39.26 -25.84
N MET A 488 -7.55 -39.28 -24.60
CA MET A 488 -8.90 -38.83 -24.26
C MET A 488 -8.98 -38.37 -22.79
N PRO A 489 -9.65 -37.23 -22.50
CA PRO A 489 -9.96 -36.86 -21.13
C PRO A 489 -11.02 -37.81 -20.58
N GLN A 490 -10.76 -38.46 -19.46
CA GLN A 490 -11.81 -39.09 -18.66
C GLN A 490 -12.72 -37.99 -18.11
N VAL A 491 -13.86 -37.80 -18.78
CA VAL A 491 -15.06 -37.26 -18.14
C VAL A 491 -16.01 -38.43 -17.91
N ALA A 492 -16.54 -38.49 -16.70
CA ALA A 492 -17.27 -39.59 -16.12
C ALA A 492 -18.56 -40.02 -16.85
N ALA A 493 -18.86 -41.32 -16.73
CA ALA A 493 -20.19 -41.96 -16.63
C ALA A 493 -21.14 -41.95 -17.84
N MET A 494 -21.34 -43.12 -18.49
CA MET A 494 -22.42 -44.10 -18.21
C MET A 494 -22.57 -45.12 -19.36
N PRO A 495 -23.02 -46.36 -19.09
CA PRO A 495 -23.12 -47.41 -20.10
C PRO A 495 -24.47 -47.36 -20.82
N VAL A 496 -24.47 -47.49 -22.15
CA VAL A 496 -25.65 -47.94 -22.87
C VAL A 496 -25.25 -48.99 -23.90
N SER A 497 -25.96 -50.09 -23.84
CA SER A 497 -25.77 -51.36 -24.52
C SER A 497 -26.52 -51.44 -25.86
N ILE A 498 -25.85 -52.03 -26.88
CA ILE A 498 -26.35 -53.03 -27.88
C ILE A 498 -27.18 -52.48 -29.08
N PRO A 499 -27.30 -53.12 -30.29
CA PRO A 499 -26.51 -54.18 -30.99
C PRO A 499 -26.16 -53.93 -32.50
N PHE A 500 -25.20 -54.72 -33.01
CA PHE A 500 -25.08 -55.40 -34.32
C PHE A 500 -25.37 -54.70 -35.68
N GLY A 501 -24.44 -54.91 -36.62
CA GLY A 501 -24.69 -54.79 -38.06
C GLY A 501 -23.50 -55.22 -38.94
N ASN A 502 -23.43 -56.50 -39.28
CA ASN A 502 -22.51 -57.11 -40.26
C ASN A 502 -22.65 -56.51 -41.67
N GLY A 503 -21.55 -56.44 -42.46
CA GLY A 503 -21.68 -56.53 -43.92
C GLY A 503 -20.56 -55.97 -44.81
N LYS A 504 -19.72 -56.89 -45.31
CA LYS A 504 -19.15 -57.00 -46.70
C LYS A 504 -18.48 -55.77 -47.35
N MET A 505 -17.18 -55.84 -47.66
CA MET A 505 -16.57 -56.38 -48.90
C MET A 505 -16.97 -55.69 -50.22
N GLY A 506 -15.98 -55.01 -50.81
CA GLY A 506 -15.83 -54.60 -52.21
C GLY A 506 -14.55 -53.77 -52.31
N LYS A 507 -13.40 -54.29 -52.80
CA LYS A 507 -12.98 -54.34 -54.22
C LYS A 507 -13.39 -53.05 -54.96
N GLU A 508 -12.56 -52.31 -55.67
CA GLU A 508 -11.31 -52.54 -56.38
C GLU A 508 -10.94 -51.15 -56.96
N ASN A 509 -9.66 -50.77 -57.00
CA ASN A 509 -8.96 -50.55 -58.27
C ASN A 509 -7.66 -49.75 -58.09
N GLU A 510 -6.59 -50.43 -58.50
CA GLU A 510 -5.30 -49.89 -58.85
C GLU A 510 -5.43 -48.90 -60.01
N THR A 511 -4.64 -47.83 -59.98
CA THR A 511 -3.86 -47.43 -61.16
C THR A 511 -2.47 -47.02 -60.71
N LYS A 512 -1.51 -47.90 -60.99
CA LYS A 512 -0.06 -47.64 -60.97
C LYS A 512 0.30 -46.71 -62.13
N ALA A 513 1.13 -45.70 -61.86
CA ALA A 513 2.02 -45.12 -62.86
C ALA A 513 3.47 -45.27 -62.36
N VAL A 514 4.26 -45.96 -63.18
CA VAL A 514 5.67 -46.33 -62.97
C VAL A 514 6.55 -45.42 -63.84
N MET A 515 7.80 -45.24 -63.41
CA MET A 515 9.04 -44.82 -64.12
C MET A 515 9.60 -43.47 -63.63
N LYS A 516 10.90 -43.23 -63.42
CA LYS A 516 12.15 -44.01 -63.53
C LYS A 516 13.28 -43.19 -62.85
N ARG A 517 14.02 -43.82 -61.93
CA ARG A 517 15.49 -43.81 -61.70
C ARG A 517 16.37 -42.51 -61.74
N LYS A 518 16.94 -42.19 -60.55
CA LYS A 518 18.38 -41.98 -60.14
C LYS A 518 19.27 -40.91 -60.86
N PRO A 519 20.44 -40.51 -60.29
CA PRO A 519 20.82 -40.15 -58.91
C PRO A 519 21.67 -38.85 -58.83
N SER A 520 21.77 -38.16 -57.68
CA SER A 520 22.95 -37.30 -57.40
C SER A 520 23.12 -36.93 -55.93
N ARG A 521 24.37 -37.01 -55.47
CA ARG A 521 24.89 -36.57 -54.17
C ARG A 521 24.81 -35.04 -54.07
N ALA A 522 24.25 -34.50 -53.00
CA ALA A 522 24.59 -33.16 -52.53
C ALA A 522 24.40 -33.04 -51.01
N ARG A 523 25.50 -32.66 -50.36
CA ARG A 523 25.63 -32.26 -48.96
C ARG A 523 24.93 -30.91 -48.77
N ALA A 524 24.05 -30.77 -47.78
CA ALA A 524 23.52 -29.46 -47.39
C ALA A 524 23.26 -29.39 -45.89
N LEU A 525 23.79 -28.32 -45.29
CA LEU A 525 23.60 -27.91 -43.91
C LEU A 525 22.09 -27.75 -43.61
N ARG A 526 21.62 -28.29 -42.50
CA ARG A 526 20.31 -27.90 -41.93
C ARG A 526 20.55 -26.90 -40.80
N GLY A 527 20.51 -25.63 -41.17
CA GLY A 527 20.21 -24.52 -40.27
C GLY A 527 18.74 -24.54 -39.85
N SER A 528 18.48 -23.97 -38.67
CA SER A 528 17.21 -23.60 -38.07
C SER A 528 15.93 -23.96 -38.84
N PHE A 529 15.20 -24.97 -38.35
CA PHE A 529 13.79 -25.13 -38.68
C PHE A 529 12.99 -24.01 -38.04
N ASP A 530 12.20 -23.33 -38.86
CA ASP A 530 11.25 -22.30 -38.47
C ASP A 530 10.06 -22.98 -37.74
N ARG A 531 9.85 -22.64 -36.46
CA ARG A 531 8.85 -23.27 -35.56
C ARG A 531 7.43 -22.73 -35.75
N SER A 532 7.20 -21.99 -36.83
CA SER A 532 5.95 -21.31 -37.16
C SER A 532 5.00 -22.13 -38.05
N LEU A 533 5.39 -23.31 -38.54
CA LEU A 533 4.53 -24.14 -39.39
C LEU A 533 3.65 -25.10 -38.57
N PRO A 534 2.33 -25.15 -38.81
CA PRO A 534 1.44 -26.07 -38.14
C PRO A 534 1.75 -27.51 -38.57
N LEU A 535 2.00 -28.39 -37.59
CA LEU A 535 1.93 -29.84 -37.78
C LEU A 535 0.46 -30.17 -38.09
N ALA A 536 0.15 -30.31 -39.37
CA ALA A 536 -1.15 -30.76 -39.83
C ALA A 536 -1.36 -32.22 -39.39
N VAL A 537 -2.34 -32.43 -38.52
CA VAL A 537 -2.87 -33.75 -38.18
C VAL A 537 -3.76 -34.16 -39.37
N VAL A 538 -3.41 -35.27 -40.04
CA VAL A 538 -4.29 -35.98 -40.97
C VAL A 538 -4.64 -37.33 -40.35
#